data_AF-A0A0F3GR78-F1
#
_entry.id   AF-A0A0F3GR78-F1
#
_cell.length_a   1.000
_cell.length_b   1.000
_cell.length_c   1.000
_cell.angle_alpha   90.00
_cell.angle_beta   90.00
_cell.angle_gamma   90.00
#
_symmetry.space_group_name_H-M   'P 1'
#
loop_
_entity.id
_entity.type
_entity.pdbx_description
1 polymer ?
#
loop_
_entity_poly.entity_id
_entity_poly.type
_entity_poly.pdbx_seq_one_letter_code
_entity_poly.pdbx_strand_id
1 'polypeptide(L)'
;MLSETDIEALDFVIQEFGSMTQWQLRDYTHKYPEWHQHEGIFNSARKKREAISNEELLSLLDNDPLTVPEEHLKESWLILTGNFD
;
A
#
# COMPACT_ATOMS: atom_id res chain seq x y z
N MET A 1 23.70 5.08 -15.71
CA MET A 1 23.96 4.41 -14.43
C MET A 1 22.80 4.73 -13.51
N LEU A 2 22.45 3.81 -12.61
CA LEU A 2 21.43 4.06 -11.59
C LEU A 2 21.96 5.07 -10.57
N SER A 3 21.06 5.87 -9.98
CA SER A 3 21.40 6.72 -8.84
C SER A 3 21.57 5.89 -7.57
N GLU A 4 22.15 6.48 -6.52
CA GLU A 4 22.29 5.80 -5.23
C GLU A 4 20.93 5.41 -4.65
N THR A 5 19.93 6.30 -4.76
CA THR A 5 18.56 6.04 -4.31
C THR A 5 17.90 4.92 -5.12
N ASP A 6 18.17 4.82 -6.42
CA ASP A 6 17.66 3.70 -7.23
C ASP A 6 18.26 2.36 -6.75
N ILE A 7 19.54 2.34 -6.41
CA ILE A 7 20.22 1.13 -5.90
C ILE A 7 19.63 0.74 -4.54
N GLU A 8 19.48 1.69 -3.62
CA GLU A 8 18.87 1.47 -2.30
C GLU A 8 17.45 0.90 -2.41
N ALA A 9 16.62 1.45 -3.30
CA ALA A 9 15.27 0.96 -3.53
C ALA A 9 15.27 -0.48 -4.07
N LEU A 10 16.17 -0.81 -4.98
CA LEU A 10 16.30 -2.16 -5.52
C LEU A 10 16.78 -3.15 -4.47
N ASP A 11 17.78 -2.78 -3.67
CA ASP A 11 18.31 -3.63 -2.60
C ASP A 11 17.23 -3.92 -1.55
N PHE A 12 16.47 -2.90 -1.15
CA PHE A 12 15.31 -3.06 -0.27
C PHE A 12 14.28 -4.05 -0.85
N VAL A 13 13.86 -3.86 -2.11
CA VAL A 13 12.87 -4.74 -2.75
C VAL A 13 13.37 -6.18 -2.83
N ILE A 14 14.65 -6.39 -3.18
CA ILE A 14 15.24 -7.72 -3.27
C ILE A 14 15.32 -8.36 -1.89
N GLN A 15 15.71 -7.61 -0.85
CA GLN A 15 15.82 -8.11 0.51
C GLN A 15 14.47 -8.56 1.07
N GLU A 16 13.44 -7.71 0.96
CA GLU A 16 12.14 -7.97 1.56
C GLU A 16 11.30 -8.96 0.76
N PHE A 17 11.35 -8.88 -0.58
CA PHE A 17 10.42 -9.60 -1.45
C PHE A 17 11.08 -10.61 -2.39
N GLY A 18 12.40 -10.55 -2.57
CA GLY A 18 13.12 -11.36 -3.58
C GLY A 18 13.09 -12.87 -3.34
N SER A 19 12.84 -13.31 -2.10
CA SER A 19 12.69 -14.73 -1.77
C SER A 19 11.27 -15.27 -2.01
N MET A 20 10.30 -14.39 -2.26
CA MET A 20 8.90 -14.76 -2.42
C MET A 20 8.59 -15.15 -3.87
N THR A 21 7.82 -16.22 -4.04
CA THR A 21 7.23 -16.55 -5.34
C THR A 21 6.10 -15.57 -5.70
N GLN A 22 5.75 -15.50 -6.98
CA GLN A 22 4.60 -14.70 -7.45
C GLN A 22 3.30 -14.95 -6.67
N TRP A 23 3.04 -16.18 -6.24
CA TRP A 23 1.83 -16.54 -5.49
C TRP A 23 1.90 -16.06 -4.05
N GLN A 24 3.08 -16.14 -3.42
CA GLN A 24 3.30 -15.59 -2.09
C GLN A 24 3.21 -14.06 -2.08
N LEU A 25 3.71 -13.39 -3.12
CA LEU A 25 3.55 -11.94 -3.28
C LEU A 25 2.09 -11.55 -3.43
N ARG A 26 1.33 -12.27 -4.27
CA ARG A 26 -0.13 -12.09 -4.38
C ARG A 26 -0.81 -12.24 -3.03
N ASP A 27 -0.52 -13.32 -2.31
CA ASP A 27 -1.16 -13.60 -1.01
C ASP A 27 -0.72 -12.60 0.06
N TYR A 28 0.51 -12.08 -0.02
CA TYR A 28 0.99 -10.99 0.81
C TYR A 28 0.21 -9.70 0.55
N THR A 29 0.04 -9.30 -0.72
CA THR A 29 -0.70 -8.07 -1.05
C THR A 29 -2.16 -8.12 -0.60
N HIS A 30 -2.78 -9.31 -0.59
CA HIS A 30 -4.16 -9.47 -0.09
C HIS A 30 -4.32 -9.23 1.42
N LYS A 31 -3.23 -9.10 2.19
CA LYS A 31 -3.33 -8.72 3.61
C LYS A 31 -3.74 -7.26 3.80
N TYR A 32 -3.49 -6.41 2.81
CA TYR A 32 -3.89 -5.00 2.87
C TYR A 32 -5.42 -4.89 2.82
N PRO A 33 -6.02 -3.98 3.62
CA PRO A 33 -7.47 -3.90 3.75
C PRO A 33 -8.19 -3.49 2.46
N GLU A 34 -7.52 -2.79 1.53
CA GLU A 34 -8.03 -2.47 0.17
C GLU A 34 -8.64 -3.71 -0.50
N TRP A 35 -7.94 -4.85 -0.46
CA TRP A 35 -8.40 -6.07 -1.13
C TRP A 35 -9.68 -6.64 -0.53
N HIS A 36 -9.80 -6.63 0.80
CA HIS A 36 -11.00 -7.10 1.48
C HIS A 36 -12.20 -6.17 1.27
N GLN A 37 -11.96 -4.85 1.22
CA GLN A 37 -13.01 -3.86 1.01
C GLN A 37 -13.64 -3.98 -0.39
N HIS A 38 -12.82 -4.25 -1.41
CA HIS A 38 -13.27 -4.33 -2.81
C HIS A 38 -13.58 -5.75 -3.30
N GLU A 39 -13.48 -6.78 -2.46
CA GLU A 39 -13.82 -8.17 -2.82
C GLU A 39 -15.23 -8.28 -3.41
N GLY A 40 -16.18 -7.51 -2.86
CA GLY A 40 -17.56 -7.44 -3.36
C GLY A 40 -17.69 -6.87 -4.77
N ILE A 41 -16.74 -6.06 -5.24
CA ILE A 41 -16.69 -5.54 -6.62
C ILE A 41 -16.32 -6.66 -7.59
N PHE A 42 -15.32 -7.46 -7.25
CA PHE A 42 -14.91 -8.60 -8.09
C PHE A 42 -16.02 -9.66 -8.18
N ASN A 43 -16.81 -9.82 -7.12
CA ASN A 43 -17.90 -10.78 -7.06
C ASN A 43 -19.24 -10.24 -7.61
N SER A 44 -19.38 -8.93 -7.85
CA SER A 44 -20.62 -8.34 -8.35
C SER A 44 -20.44 -7.67 -9.73
N ALA A 45 -21.15 -8.17 -10.73
CA ALA A 45 -21.07 -7.69 -12.11
C ALA A 45 -21.60 -6.25 -12.35
N ARG A 46 -21.88 -5.47 -11.30
CA ARG A 46 -22.71 -4.25 -11.38
C ARG A 46 -22.06 -2.95 -10.92
N LYS A 47 -20.87 -2.96 -10.31
CA LYS A 47 -20.26 -1.72 -9.83
C LYS A 47 -18.90 -1.49 -10.47
N LYS A 48 -18.81 -0.41 -11.26
CA LYS A 48 -17.60 0.01 -11.97
C LYS A 48 -16.85 1.15 -11.27
N ARG A 49 -17.43 1.75 -10.22
CA ARG A 49 -16.90 2.90 -9.48
C ARG A 49 -17.37 2.85 -8.04
N GLU A 50 -16.46 3.07 -7.11
CA GLU A 50 -16.71 3.24 -5.68
C GLU A 50 -15.91 4.44 -5.16
N ALA A 51 -16.34 5.00 -4.04
CA ALA A 51 -15.56 6.01 -3.34
C ALA A 51 -14.37 5.33 -2.65
N ILE A 52 -13.18 5.89 -2.81
CA ILE A 52 -11.97 5.44 -2.11
C ILE A 52 -11.97 6.10 -0.72
N SER A 53 -11.67 5.31 0.32
CA SER A 53 -11.51 5.82 1.68
C SER A 53 -10.10 6.38 1.88
N ASN A 54 -9.96 7.51 2.57
CA ASN A 54 -8.63 8.05 2.87
C ASN A 54 -7.86 7.16 3.85
N GLU A 55 -8.57 6.49 4.77
CA GLU A 55 -8.02 5.55 5.73
C GLU A 55 -7.44 4.30 5.04
N GLU A 56 -8.00 3.90 3.90
CA GLU A 56 -7.48 2.82 3.07
C GLU A 56 -6.09 3.15 2.51
N LEU A 57 -5.91 4.37 1.97
CA LEU A 57 -4.66 4.83 1.38
C LEU A 57 -3.51 4.93 2.40
N LEU A 58 -3.84 5.06 3.68
CA LEU A 58 -2.87 5.19 4.79
C LEU A 58 -2.84 3.94 5.67
N SER A 59 -3.45 2.84 5.22
CA SER A 59 -3.46 1.59 5.97
C SER A 59 -2.08 0.92 5.96
N LEU A 60 -1.73 0.30 7.09
CA LEU A 60 -0.46 -0.40 7.30
C LEU A 60 -0.73 -1.82 7.79
N LEU A 61 0.17 -2.73 7.44
CA LEU A 61 0.22 -4.08 8.01
C LEU A 61 0.97 -4.11 9.34
N ASP A 62 0.78 -5.18 10.11
CA ASP A 62 1.65 -5.49 11.23
C ASP A 62 3.08 -5.78 10.73
N ASN A 63 4.06 -5.00 11.20
CA ASN A 63 5.45 -5.02 10.73
C ASN A 63 5.57 -4.77 9.22
N ASP A 64 4.83 -3.79 8.70
CA ASP A 64 4.85 -3.44 7.29
C ASP A 64 6.25 -2.96 6.83
N PRO A 65 6.93 -3.66 5.91
CA PRO A 65 8.20 -3.22 5.35
C PRO A 65 8.06 -1.91 4.55
N LEU A 66 6.86 -1.57 4.10
CA LEU A 66 6.55 -0.32 3.40
C LEU A 66 6.03 0.77 4.36
N THR A 67 6.13 0.56 5.68
CA THR A 67 5.76 1.58 6.65
C THR A 67 6.59 2.84 6.44
N VAL A 68 5.94 3.98 6.63
CA VAL A 68 6.60 5.28 6.68
C VAL A 68 6.57 5.81 8.11
N PRO A 69 7.48 6.74 8.48
CA PRO A 69 7.42 7.45 9.74
C PRO A 69 6.04 8.06 10.03
N GLU A 70 5.63 8.05 11.30
CA GLU A 70 4.31 8.55 11.73
C GLU A 70 4.10 10.03 11.36
N GLU A 71 5.18 10.82 11.32
CA GLU A 71 5.14 12.21 10.88
C GLU A 71 4.65 12.35 9.43
N HIS A 72 5.12 11.50 8.52
CA HIS A 72 4.72 11.52 7.11
C HIS A 72 3.30 10.98 6.89
N LEU A 73 2.84 10.04 7.74
CA LEU A 73 1.44 9.61 7.72
C LEU A 73 0.51 10.76 8.10
N LYS A 74 0.87 11.55 9.12
CA LYS A 74 0.11 12.73 9.55
C LYS A 74 0.07 13.79 8.47
N GLU A 75 1.22 14.12 7.88
CA GLU A 75 1.30 15.04 6.74
C GLU A 75 0.41 14.58 5.59
N SER A 76 0.50 13.30 5.22
CA SER A 76 -0.33 12.71 4.16
C SER A 76 -1.82 12.75 4.49
N TRP A 77 -2.20 12.51 5.75
CA TRP A 77 -3.59 12.60 6.19
C TRP A 77 -4.15 14.02 6.06
N LEU A 78 -3.38 15.04 6.44
CA LEU A 78 -3.79 16.44 6.27
C LEU A 78 -3.99 16.78 4.80
N ILE A 79 -3.09 16.30 3.93
CA ILE A 79 -3.19 16.48 2.47
C ILE A 79 -4.44 15.82 1.90
N LEU A 80 -4.72 14.57 2.27
CA LEU A 80 -5.85 13.80 1.77
C LEU A 80 -7.20 14.32 2.29
N THR A 81 -7.23 14.90 3.49
CA THR A 81 -8.45 15.44 4.09
C THR A 81 -8.68 16.93 3.81
N GLY A 82 -7.65 17.64 3.35
CA GLY A 82 -7.69 19.09 3.15
C GLY A 82 -7.75 19.89 4.46
N ASN A 83 -7.47 19.25 5.59
CA ASN A 83 -7.44 19.88 6.91
C ASN A 83 -6.05 20.50 7.11
N PHE A 84 -5.86 21.71 6.58
CA PHE A 84 -4.69 22.52 6.88
C PHE A 84 -5.17 23.64 7.81
N ASP A 85 -4.85 23.54 9.09
CA ASP A 85 -5.08 24.63 10.05
C ASP A 85 -4.28 25.89 9.68
#